data_AF-A0A9D8SHI5-F1
#
_entry.id   AF-A0A9D8SHI5-F1
#
_cell.length_a   1.000
_cell.length_b   1.000
_cell.length_c   1.000
_cell.angle_alpha   90.00
_cell.angle_beta   90.00
_cell.angle_gamma   90.00
#
_symmetry.space_group_name_H-M   'P 1'
#
loop_
_entity.id
_entity.type
_entity.pdbx_description
1 polymer ?
#
loop_
_entity_poly.entity_id
_entity_poly.type
_entity_poly.pdbx_seq_one_letter_code
_entity_poly.pdbx_strand_id
1 'polypeptide(L)'
;DIEAQTGKRPYIVTTDARIYPNTVSYSFMRKQLQEGDRPILLLFGTGFGIEAETMSKFDYILEPIYGACDYNHLCVRSAAAIILDRLAGEAWWEKL
;
A
#
# COMPACT_ATOMS: atom_id res chain seq x y z
N ASP A 1 17.43 -4.36 -6.31
CA ASP A 1 17.99 -4.93 -5.08
C ASP A 1 17.98 -3.85 -3.99
N ILE A 2 16.83 -3.64 -3.33
CA ILE A 2 16.62 -2.48 -2.43
C ILE A 2 17.48 -2.59 -1.18
N GLU A 3 17.58 -3.78 -0.61
CA GLU A 3 18.37 -4.03 0.59
C GLU A 3 19.87 -3.79 0.34
N ALA A 4 20.40 -4.26 -0.79
CA ALA A 4 21.79 -3.99 -1.18
C ALA A 4 22.11 -2.50 -1.35
N GLN A 5 21.14 -1.69 -1.79
CA GLN A 5 21.33 -0.24 -2.01
C GLN A 5 21.15 0.60 -0.73
N THR A 6 20.31 0.14 0.20
CA THR A 6 19.90 0.92 1.38
C THR A 6 20.48 0.37 2.68
N GLY A 7 21.05 -0.83 2.67
CA GLY A 7 21.52 -1.54 3.86
C GLY A 7 20.40 -2.02 4.78
N LYS A 8 19.13 -1.96 4.33
CA LYS A 8 17.96 -2.23 5.16
C LYS A 8 16.94 -3.11 4.44
N ARG A 9 16.45 -4.15 5.12
CA ARG A 9 15.35 -4.99 4.62
C ARG A 9 14.09 -4.12 4.43
N PRO A 10 13.54 -4.00 3.20
CA PRO A 10 12.33 -3.22 2.98
C PRO A 10 11.13 -3.84 3.71
N TYR A 11 10.15 -3.03 4.06
CA TYR A 11 8.80 -3.54 4.29
C TYR A 11 8.21 -3.96 2.94
N ILE A 12 7.73 -5.19 2.85
CA ILE A 12 6.98 -5.64 1.69
C ILE A 12 5.51 -5.35 1.96
N VAL A 13 4.96 -4.40 1.19
CA VAL A 13 3.60 -3.89 1.35
C VAL A 13 2.80 -4.21 0.10
N THR A 14 1.60 -4.74 0.26
CA THR A 14 0.68 -5.02 -0.86
C THR A 14 -0.66 -4.33 -0.67
N THR A 15 -1.59 -4.55 -1.59
CA THR A 15 -2.94 -3.99 -1.63
C THR A 15 -3.92 -5.06 -2.09
N ASP A 16 -5.11 -5.09 -1.50
CA ASP A 16 -6.21 -5.94 -1.96
C ASP A 16 -7.56 -5.22 -1.73
N ALA A 17 -8.61 -5.68 -2.42
CA ALA A 17 -9.97 -5.20 -2.21
C ALA A 17 -10.59 -5.72 -0.90
N ARG A 18 -9.95 -6.70 -0.25
CA ARG A 18 -10.36 -7.33 1.01
C ARG A 18 -9.46 -6.93 2.18
N ILE A 19 -9.99 -7.11 3.38
CA ILE A 19 -9.27 -6.86 4.64
C ILE A 19 -8.68 -8.16 5.18
N TYR A 20 -7.47 -8.06 5.71
CA TYR A 20 -6.69 -9.13 6.34
C TYR A 20 -6.17 -8.68 7.72
N PRO A 21 -5.71 -9.58 8.60
CA PRO A 21 -5.23 -9.21 9.95
C PRO A 21 -4.06 -8.21 9.96
N ASN A 22 -3.18 -8.23 8.96
CA ASN A 22 -2.04 -7.32 8.78
C ASN A 22 -2.39 -6.08 7.92
N THR A 23 -3.67 -5.70 7.84
CA THR A 23 -4.10 -4.49 7.13
C THR A 23 -3.79 -3.24 7.94
N VAL A 24 -3.25 -2.20 7.28
CA VAL A 24 -2.92 -0.91 7.88
C VAL A 24 -3.50 0.24 7.07
N SER A 25 -3.73 1.37 7.74
CA SER A 25 -4.26 2.57 7.08
C SER A 25 -3.21 3.27 6.21
N TYR A 26 -3.69 4.08 5.26
CA TYR A 26 -2.79 4.97 4.49
C TYR A 26 -2.01 5.93 5.38
N SER A 27 -2.64 6.44 6.46
CA SER A 27 -1.98 7.35 7.41
C SER A 27 -0.82 6.69 8.15
N PHE A 28 -0.99 5.43 8.59
CA PHE A 28 0.09 4.65 9.20
C PHE A 28 1.26 4.48 8.22
N MET A 29 0.98 4.05 6.99
CA MET A 29 2.03 3.81 6.01
C MET A 29 2.73 5.10 5.56
N ARG A 30 1.98 6.20 5.42
CA ARG A 30 2.55 7.53 5.14
C ARG A 30 3.51 7.97 6.24
N LYS A 31 3.15 7.74 7.51
CA LYS A 31 4.05 8.00 8.63
C LYS A 31 5.32 7.14 8.57
N GLN A 32 5.20 5.85 8.23
CA GLN A 32 6.38 4.98 8.02
C GLN A 32 7.27 5.49 6.88
N LEU A 33 6.68 6.01 5.80
CA LEU A 33 7.44 6.58 4.68
C LEU A 33 8.18 7.86 5.05
N GLN A 34 7.60 8.70 5.90
CA GLN A 34 8.13 10.03 6.26
C GLN A 34 9.11 10.00 7.44
N GLU A 35 8.80 9.20 8.47
CA GLU A 35 9.54 9.17 9.73
C GLU A 35 10.29 7.86 9.96
N GLY A 36 9.90 6.81 9.23
CA GLY A 36 10.50 5.49 9.36
C GLY A 36 11.88 5.41 8.72
N ASP A 37 12.63 4.40 9.14
CA ASP A 37 14.03 4.25 8.75
C ASP A 37 14.22 3.15 7.70
N ARG A 38 13.20 2.32 7.43
CA ARG A 38 13.24 1.20 6.47
C ARG A 38 12.58 1.59 5.13
N PRO A 39 13.13 1.15 3.99
CA PRO A 39 12.48 1.35 2.70
C PRO A 39 11.13 0.61 2.63
N ILE A 40 10.24 1.08 1.76
CA ILE A 40 8.96 0.43 1.49
C ILE A 40 8.97 -0.08 0.05
N LEU A 41 8.69 -1.38 -0.14
CA LEU A 41 8.46 -2.01 -1.43
C LEU A 41 6.96 -2.27 -1.61
N LEU A 42 6.32 -1.44 -2.44
CA LEU A 42 4.92 -1.62 -2.82
C LEU A 42 4.79 -2.64 -3.94
N LEU A 43 4.02 -3.69 -3.69
CA LEU A 43 3.67 -4.72 -4.67
C LEU A 43 2.22 -4.53 -5.09
N PHE A 44 1.99 -4.54 -6.41
CA PHE A 44 0.67 -4.49 -7.00
C PHE A 44 0.34 -5.84 -7.65
N GLY A 45 -0.84 -6.39 -7.34
CA GLY A 45 -1.32 -7.59 -7.99
C GLY A 45 -1.60 -7.39 -9.49
N THR A 46 -1.77 -8.47 -10.24
CA THR A 46 -1.98 -8.47 -11.70
C THR A 46 -3.45 -8.62 -12.13
N GLY A 47 -4.40 -8.45 -11.20
CA GLY A 47 -5.85 -8.48 -11.48
C GLY A 47 -6.56 -9.79 -11.13
N PHE A 48 -5.83 -10.89 -10.91
CA PHE A 48 -6.38 -12.16 -10.40
C PHE A 48 -6.35 -12.29 -8.87
N GLY A 49 -5.94 -11.21 -8.17
CA GLY A 49 -5.64 -11.22 -6.75
C GLY A 49 -4.32 -11.95 -6.44
N ILE A 50 -3.86 -11.80 -5.20
CA ILE A 50 -2.76 -12.60 -4.65
C ILE A 50 -3.40 -13.67 -3.75
N GLU A 51 -2.88 -14.90 -3.79
CA GLU A 51 -3.40 -15.98 -2.95
C GLU A 51 -3.35 -15.61 -1.45
N ALA A 52 -4.39 -15.96 -0.69
CA ALA A 52 -4.50 -15.59 0.72
C ALA A 52 -3.32 -16.06 1.58
N GLU A 53 -2.74 -17.23 1.29
CA GLU A 53 -1.53 -17.71 1.99
C GLU A 53 -0.29 -16.88 1.65
N THR A 54 -0.24 -16.26 0.48
CA THR A 54 0.82 -15.31 0.13
C THR A 54 0.59 -13.96 0.82
N MET A 55 -0.68 -13.58 1.04
CA MET A 55 -1.02 -12.32 1.71
C MET A 55 -0.51 -12.23 3.15
N SER A 56 -0.47 -13.35 3.87
CA SER A 56 0.05 -13.41 5.25
C SER A 56 1.58 -13.27 5.33
N LYS A 57 2.30 -13.42 4.21
CA LYS A 57 3.77 -13.30 4.14
C LYS A 57 4.23 -11.85 3.98
N PHE A 58 3.33 -10.93 3.62
CA PHE A 58 3.64 -9.51 3.53
C PHE A 58 3.68 -8.87 4.91
N ASP A 59 4.59 -7.92 5.10
CA ASP A 59 4.70 -7.20 6.36
C ASP A 59 3.42 -6.40 6.62
N TYR A 60 2.87 -5.76 5.57
CA TYR A 60 1.62 -5.00 5.65
C TYR A 60 0.77 -5.14 4.38
N ILE A 61 -0.55 -4.97 4.55
CA ILE A 61 -1.51 -4.79 3.46
C ILE A 61 -2.15 -3.41 3.63
N LEU A 62 -2.18 -2.59 2.57
CA LEU A 62 -2.90 -1.33 2.62
C LEU A 62 -4.41 -1.58 2.62
N GLU A 63 -5.13 -0.79 3.41
CA GLU A 63 -6.59 -0.83 3.38
C GLU A 63 -7.15 -0.59 1.96
N PRO A 64 -8.27 -1.25 1.61
CA PRO A 64 -8.86 -1.12 0.29
C PRO A 64 -9.17 0.34 -0.08
N ILE A 65 -9.07 0.65 -1.37
CA ILE A 65 -9.56 1.93 -1.87
C ILE A 65 -11.08 1.88 -1.93
N TYR A 66 -11.74 2.54 -0.99
CA TYR A 66 -13.19 2.75 -1.05
C TYR A 66 -13.54 3.97 -1.90
N GLY A 67 -14.54 3.80 -2.77
CA GLY A 67 -15.20 4.87 -3.51
C GLY A 67 -16.52 5.29 -2.82
N ALA A 68 -17.40 5.96 -3.57
CA ALA A 68 -18.71 6.39 -3.07
C ALA A 68 -19.76 5.26 -2.97
N CYS A 69 -19.41 4.04 -3.41
CA CYS A 69 -20.29 2.88 -3.39
C CYS A 69 -19.51 1.63 -2.97
N ASP A 70 -20.21 0.50 -2.90
CA ASP A 70 -19.65 -0.78 -2.45
C ASP A 70 -18.70 -1.45 -3.46
N TYR A 71 -18.48 -0.85 -4.64
CA TYR A 71 -17.57 -1.38 -5.65
C TYR A 71 -16.14 -0.84 -5.47
N ASN A 72 -15.18 -1.72 -5.24
CA ASN A 72 -13.77 -1.38 -5.03
C ASN A 72 -12.78 -2.18 -5.90
N HIS A 73 -13.26 -2.86 -6.94
CA HIS A 73 -12.40 -3.61 -7.88
C HIS A 73 -11.81 -2.70 -8.96
N LEU A 74 -10.77 -1.96 -8.60
CA LEU A 74 -10.08 -1.04 -9.50
C LEU A 74 -9.09 -1.79 -10.42
N CYS A 75 -8.87 -1.26 -11.63
CA CYS A 75 -7.74 -1.72 -12.43
C CYS A 75 -6.42 -1.35 -11.73
N VAL A 76 -5.39 -2.17 -11.91
CA VAL A 76 -4.09 -2.03 -11.23
C VAL A 76 -3.50 -0.63 -11.39
N ARG A 77 -3.63 -0.03 -12.58
CA ARG A 77 -3.13 1.33 -12.85
C ARG A 77 -3.86 2.39 -12.04
N SER A 78 -5.20 2.31 -11.96
CA SER A 78 -6.00 3.24 -11.15
C SER A 78 -5.70 3.08 -9.66
N ALA A 79 -5.58 1.83 -9.18
CA ALA A 79 -5.20 1.56 -7.80
C ALA A 79 -3.82 2.14 -7.47
N ALA A 80 -2.83 1.91 -8.34
CA ALA A 80 -1.47 2.43 -8.16
C ALA A 80 -1.43 3.96 -8.11
N ALA A 81 -2.15 4.65 -9.00
CA ALA A 81 -2.20 6.11 -8.99
C ALA A 81 -2.77 6.66 -7.67
N ILE A 82 -3.89 6.10 -7.20
CA ILE A 82 -4.54 6.53 -5.95
C ILE A 82 -3.67 6.21 -4.73
N ILE A 83 -3.05 5.01 -4.68
CA ILE A 83 -2.17 4.61 -3.58
C ILE A 83 -0.95 5.54 -3.49
N LEU A 84 -0.31 5.85 -4.62
CA LEU A 84 0.83 6.75 -4.65
C LEU A 84 0.45 8.17 -4.21
N ASP A 85 -0.71 8.68 -4.64
CA ASP A 85 -1.23 9.98 -4.18
C ASP A 85 -1.46 10.00 -2.65
N ARG A 86 -2.14 8.98 -2.11
CA ARG A 86 -2.40 8.89 -0.66
C ARG A 86 -1.13 8.80 0.18
N LEU A 87 -0.11 8.08 -0.31
CA LEU A 87 1.13 7.85 0.44
C LEU A 87 2.16 8.97 0.29
N ALA A 88 2.36 9.49 -0.93
CA ALA A 88 3.46 10.39 -1.26
C ALA A 88 3.00 11.70 -1.92
N GLY A 89 1.72 11.84 -2.26
CA GLY A 89 1.14 13.09 -2.74
C GLY A 89 1.11 14.16 -1.65
N GLU A 90 0.96 15.42 -2.06
CA GLU A 90 0.79 16.53 -1.12
C GLU A 90 -0.44 16.29 -0.22
N ALA A 91 -0.42 16.82 1.00
CA ALA A 91 -1.61 16.86 1.86
C ALA A 91 -2.58 17.94 1.35
N TRP A 92 -3.09 17.76 0.13
CA TRP A 92 -3.95 18.75 -0.53
C TRP A 92 -5.26 19.00 0.23
N TRP A 93 -5.69 18.05 1.06
CA TRP A 93 -6.85 18.20 1.95
C TRP A 93 -6.58 19.11 3.17
N GLU A 94 -5.32 19.48 3.43
CA GLU A 94 -4.93 20.43 4.49
C GLU A 94 -4.66 21.84 3.94
N LYS A 95 -4.59 22.00 2.61
CA LYS A 95 -4.39 23.30 1.96
C LYS A 95 -5.73 24.05 1.93
N LEU A 96 -5.94 24.93 2.92
CA LEU A 96 -6.96 25.97 2.93
C LEU A 96 -6.41 27.28 2.37
#